data_AF-A0A925XIR2-F1
#
_entry.id   AF-A0A925XIR2-F1
#
_cell.length_a   1.000
_cell.length_b   1.000
_cell.length_c   1.000
_cell.angle_alpha   90.00
_cell.angle_beta   90.00
_cell.angle_gamma   90.00
#
_symmetry.space_group_name_H-M   'P 1'
#
loop_
_entity.id
_entity.type
_entity.pdbx_description
1 polymer ?
#
loop_
_entity_poly.entity_id
_entity_poly.type
_entity_poly.pdbx_seq_one_letter_code
_entity_poly.pdbx_strand_id
1 'polypeptide(L)'
;MGQPGARVDRSFSRSGLRRLHDIMAGYVERRDVPGVVWLIGKRGVVHADVMGRSSLEGSKAMRRDTIFRIASMTKPVTAVAAMMLVEECKIRMDEPIDRLIPELANRR
;
A
#
# COMPACT_ATOMS: atom_id res chain seq x y z
N MET A 1 20.85 -17.12 24.44
CA MET A 1 20.60 -15.96 23.57
C MET A 1 21.05 -16.34 22.16
N GLY A 2 20.16 -16.91 21.36
CA GLY A 2 20.45 -17.39 20.00
C GLY A 2 19.55 -16.65 19.01
N GLN A 3 20.13 -16.16 17.92
CA GLN A 3 19.37 -15.46 16.89
C GLN A 3 18.27 -16.38 16.33
N PRO A 4 17.00 -15.96 16.27
CA PRO A 4 15.99 -16.75 15.58
C PRO A 4 16.31 -16.72 14.09
N GLY A 5 16.80 -17.84 13.58
CA GLY A 5 17.03 -18.06 12.17
C GLY A 5 15.78 -17.68 11.39
N ALA A 6 15.94 -16.82 10.39
CA ALA A 6 14.90 -16.46 9.44
C ALA A 6 14.34 -17.75 8.84
N ARG A 7 13.17 -18.19 9.33
CA ARG A 7 12.44 -19.29 8.72
C ARG A 7 12.18 -18.86 7.28
N VAL A 8 12.76 -19.58 6.33
CA VAL A 8 12.34 -19.47 4.94
C VAL A 8 10.88 -19.90 4.93
N ASP A 9 9.98 -18.93 4.85
CA ASP A 9 8.56 -19.20 4.74
C ASP A 9 8.28 -19.89 3.40
N ARG A 10 7.78 -21.13 3.45
CA ARG A 10 7.37 -21.91 2.27
C ARG A 10 6.06 -21.41 1.66
N SER A 11 5.43 -20.37 2.20
CA SER A 11 4.14 -19.86 1.71
C SER A 11 4.18 -19.27 0.29
N PHE A 12 5.37 -18.84 -0.16
CA PHE A 12 5.61 -18.25 -1.46
C PHE A 12 6.57 -19.09 -2.30
N SER A 13 6.28 -19.20 -3.61
CA SER A 13 7.18 -19.87 -4.56
C SER A 13 8.44 -19.04 -4.77
N ARG A 14 9.62 -19.62 -4.49
CA ARG A 14 10.91 -18.96 -4.74
C ARG A 14 11.09 -18.57 -6.21
N SER A 15 10.67 -19.43 -7.14
CA SER A 15 10.76 -19.12 -8.57
C SER A 15 9.79 -18.02 -8.97
N GLY A 16 8.61 -17.94 -8.33
CA GLY A 16 7.66 -16.86 -8.52
C GLY A 16 8.19 -15.51 -8.02
N LEU A 17 8.74 -15.49 -6.81
CA LEU A 17 9.34 -14.28 -6.23
C LEU A 17 10.51 -13.77 -7.07
N ARG A 18 11.39 -14.67 -7.53
CA ARG A 18 12.49 -14.30 -8.44
C ARG A 18 11.98 -13.71 -9.76
N ARG A 19 10.97 -14.33 -10.39
CA ARG A 19 10.38 -13.75 -11.61
C ARG A 19 9.82 -12.35 -11.39
N LEU A 20 9.14 -12.12 -10.26
CA LEU A 20 8.62 -10.79 -9.94
C LEU A 20 9.76 -9.79 -9.69
N HIS A 21 10.80 -10.19 -8.97
CA HIS A 21 12.01 -9.38 -8.80
C HIS A 21 12.59 -8.97 -10.16
N ASP A 22 12.83 -9.91 -11.06
CA ASP A 22 13.43 -9.66 -12.37
C ASP A 22 12.57 -8.69 -13.22
N ILE A 23 11.24 -8.85 -13.19
CA ILE A 23 10.30 -7.94 -13.88
C ILE A 23 10.40 -6.52 -13.33
N MET A 24 10.37 -6.38 -12.00
CA MET A 24 10.40 -5.07 -11.34
C MET A 24 11.76 -4.39 -11.49
N ALA A 25 12.86 -5.15 -11.41
CA ALA A 25 14.20 -4.67 -11.70
C ALA A 25 14.30 -4.13 -13.13
N GLY A 26 13.72 -4.84 -14.11
CA GLY A 26 13.69 -4.39 -15.49
C GLY A 26 13.04 -3.02 -15.70
N TYR A 27 11.97 -2.68 -14.95
CA TYR A 27 11.36 -1.33 -15.01
C TYR A 27 12.30 -0.24 -14.48
N VAL A 28 13.08 -0.55 -13.44
CA VAL A 28 14.07 0.39 -12.88
C VAL A 28 15.27 0.54 -13.81
N GLU A 29 15.78 -0.56 -14.38
CA GLU A 29 16.91 -0.57 -15.31
C GLU A 29 16.61 0.23 -16.59
N ARG A 30 15.40 0.08 -17.14
CA ARG A 30 14.94 0.86 -18.30
C ARG A 30 14.59 2.32 -17.95
N ARG A 31 14.62 2.69 -16.66
CA ARG A 31 14.24 4.01 -16.14
C ARG A 31 12.77 4.39 -16.38
N ASP A 32 11.90 3.40 -16.52
CA ASP A 32 10.44 3.61 -16.56
C ASP A 32 9.95 4.19 -15.23
N VAL A 33 10.61 3.80 -14.12
CA VAL A 33 10.45 4.37 -12.78
C VAL A 33 11.82 4.56 -12.10
N PRO A 34 12.01 5.56 -11.22
CA PRO A 34 13.28 5.76 -10.52
C PRO A 34 13.59 4.66 -9.50
N GLY A 35 12.56 4.03 -8.95
CA GLY A 35 12.66 2.98 -7.95
C GLY A 35 11.28 2.49 -7.55
N VAL A 36 11.23 1.36 -6.85
CA VAL A 36 9.99 0.70 -6.45
C VAL A 36 10.15 -0.02 -5.12
N VAL A 37 9.06 -0.04 -4.36
CA VAL A 37 8.87 -0.93 -3.22
C VAL A 37 7.62 -1.75 -3.52
N TRP A 38 7.72 -3.07 -3.43
CA TRP A 38 6.57 -3.96 -3.58
C TRP A 38 6.50 -4.98 -2.47
N LEU A 39 5.28 -5.39 -2.12
CA LEU A 39 5.01 -6.34 -1.05
C LEU A 39 3.99 -7.38 -1.51
N ILE A 40 4.16 -8.62 -1.05
CA ILE A 40 3.16 -9.68 -1.16
C ILE A 40 2.88 -10.24 0.23
N GLY A 41 1.62 -10.19 0.65
CA GLY A 41 1.16 -10.70 1.95
C GLY A 41 0.28 -11.94 1.80
N LYS A 42 0.51 -12.97 2.62
CA LYS A 42 -0.34 -14.16 2.74
C LYS A 42 -0.31 -14.69 4.16
N ARG A 43 -1.48 -14.78 4.81
CA ARG A 43 -1.66 -15.36 6.16
C ARG A 43 -0.64 -14.84 7.19
N GLY A 44 -0.46 -13.52 7.24
CA GLY A 44 0.45 -12.88 8.19
C GLY A 44 1.92 -12.87 7.79
N VAL A 45 2.33 -13.57 6.71
CA VAL A 45 3.67 -13.44 6.17
C VAL A 45 3.71 -12.44 5.02
N VAL A 46 4.71 -11.57 5.04
CA VAL A 46 4.91 -10.52 4.04
C VAL A 46 6.32 -10.65 3.47
N HIS A 47 6.41 -10.84 2.17
CA HIS A 47 7.64 -10.62 1.42
C HIS A 47 7.65 -9.17 0.93
N ALA A 48 8.79 -8.50 1.02
CA ALA A 48 8.98 -7.14 0.54
C ALA A 48 10.32 -7.05 -0.18
N ASP A 49 10.33 -6.28 -1.26
CA ASP A 49 11.52 -6.02 -2.05
C ASP A 49 11.59 -4.54 -2.43
N VAL A 50 12.81 -4.04 -2.60
CA VAL A 50 13.12 -2.61 -2.71
C VAL A 50 14.22 -2.42 -3.74
N MET A 51 13.97 -1.55 -4.72
CA MET A 51 14.89 -1.30 -5.82
C MET A 51 14.96 0.19 -6.19
N GLY A 52 16.09 0.60 -6.73
CA GLY A 52 16.27 1.94 -7.29
C GLY A 52 16.37 3.05 -6.25
N ARG A 53 15.90 4.24 -6.62
CA ARG A 53 16.07 5.50 -5.89
C ARG A 53 14.72 6.15 -5.63
N SER A 54 14.65 6.95 -4.56
CA SER A 54 13.40 7.61 -4.15
C SER A 54 13.04 8.84 -4.99
N SER A 55 13.91 9.29 -5.90
CA SER A 55 13.66 10.40 -6.83
C SER A 55 14.47 10.23 -8.12
N LEU A 56 14.06 10.94 -9.18
CA LEU A 56 14.72 10.90 -10.48
C LEU A 56 16.12 11.54 -10.45
N GLU A 57 16.25 12.69 -9.78
CA GLU A 57 17.48 13.49 -9.78
C GLU A 57 18.35 13.26 -8.52
N GLY A 58 17.79 12.66 -7.47
CA GLY A 58 18.49 12.48 -6.19
C GLY A 58 19.30 11.20 -6.12
N SER A 59 20.24 11.13 -5.16
CA SER A 59 21.05 9.94 -4.85
C SER A 59 20.54 9.05 -3.74
N LYS A 60 19.39 9.42 -3.16
CA LYS A 60 18.80 8.67 -2.08
C LYS A 60 18.27 7.33 -2.59
N ALA A 61 18.87 6.25 -2.09
CA ALA A 61 18.40 4.90 -2.31
C ALA A 61 16.95 4.74 -1.82
N MET A 62 16.16 3.98 -2.57
CA MET A 62 14.82 3.59 -2.14
C MET A 62 14.92 2.78 -0.85
N ARG A 63 13.95 2.97 0.05
CA ARG A 63 13.82 2.19 1.29
C ARG A 63 12.41 1.70 1.46
N ARG A 64 12.23 0.58 2.16
CA ARG A 64 10.92 -0.02 2.46
C ARG A 64 9.97 0.94 3.17
N ASP A 65 10.49 1.82 4.02
CA ASP A 65 9.76 2.82 4.82
C ASP A 65 9.65 4.18 4.12
N THR A 66 10.00 4.28 2.83
CA THR A 66 9.90 5.53 2.08
C THR A 66 8.44 5.97 2.02
N ILE A 67 8.18 7.24 2.36
CA ILE A 67 6.83 7.80 2.31
C ILE A 67 6.52 8.18 0.85
N PHE A 68 5.45 7.60 0.32
CA PHE A 68 4.94 7.88 -1.02
C PHE A 68 3.67 8.74 -0.94
N ARG A 69 3.49 9.63 -1.91
CA ARG A 69 2.20 10.26 -2.14
C ARG A 69 1.29 9.28 -2.88
N ILE A 70 0.35 8.67 -2.17
CA ILE A 70 -0.51 7.60 -2.70
C ILE A 70 -1.82 8.09 -3.36
N ALA A 71 -2.09 9.40 -3.31
CA ALA A 71 -3.24 10.06 -3.95
C ALA A 71 -4.57 9.34 -3.70
N SER A 72 -5.30 8.93 -4.75
CA SER A 72 -6.61 8.28 -4.63
C SER A 72 -6.60 6.97 -3.82
N MET A 73 -5.45 6.34 -3.58
CA MET A 73 -5.35 5.18 -2.68
C MET A 73 -5.65 5.54 -1.21
N THR A 74 -5.80 6.82 -0.87
CA THR A 74 -6.34 7.24 0.43
C THR A 74 -7.83 6.92 0.58
N LYS A 75 -8.61 6.82 -0.53
CA LYS A 75 -10.07 6.62 -0.48
C LYS A 75 -10.50 5.37 0.31
N PRO A 76 -9.90 4.17 0.11
CA PRO A 76 -10.24 3.00 0.93
C PRO A 76 -9.99 3.22 2.42
N VAL A 77 -8.95 3.98 2.80
CA VAL A 77 -8.67 4.30 4.21
C VAL A 77 -9.77 5.16 4.80
N THR A 78 -10.18 6.21 4.08
CA THR A 78 -11.31 7.07 4.49
C THR A 78 -12.63 6.29 4.53
N ALA A 79 -12.86 5.40 3.55
CA ALA A 79 -14.06 4.56 3.51
C ALA A 79 -14.13 3.63 4.73
N VAL A 80 -13.02 2.99 5.12
CA VAL A 80 -12.96 2.18 6.35
C VAL A 80 -13.26 3.03 7.58
N ALA A 81 -12.68 4.23 7.69
CA ALA A 81 -12.97 5.14 8.80
C ALA A 81 -14.47 5.51 8.87
N ALA A 82 -15.11 5.75 7.72
CA ALA A 82 -16.55 5.99 7.65
C ALA A 82 -17.36 4.74 8.04
N MET A 83 -16.97 3.55 7.59
CA MET A 83 -17.62 2.28 7.95
C MET A 83 -17.52 1.98 9.45
N MET A 84 -16.41 2.33 10.11
CA MET A 84 -16.30 2.21 11.57
C MET A 84 -17.37 3.07 12.28
N LEU A 85 -17.67 4.27 11.77
CA LEU A 85 -18.75 5.10 12.31
C LEU A 85 -20.14 4.49 12.06
N VAL A 86 -20.31 3.75 10.96
CA VAL A 86 -21.53 2.98 10.69
C VAL A 86 -21.68 1.83 11.69
N GLU A 87 -20.62 1.06 11.94
CA GLU A 87 -20.61 -0.02 12.94
C GLU A 87 -20.88 0.50 14.36
N GLU A 88 -20.39 1.70 14.68
CA GLU A 88 -20.65 2.40 15.95
C GLU A 88 -22.05 3.07 16.00
N CYS A 89 -22.88 2.90 14.97
CA CYS A 89 -24.21 3.52 14.85
C CYS A 89 -24.20 5.06 14.94
N LYS A 90 -23.07 5.71 14.64
CA LYS A 90 -22.93 7.17 14.66
C LYS A 90 -23.45 7.83 13.39
N ILE A 91 -23.34 7.11 12.26
CA ILE A 91 -23.93 7.46 10.98
C ILE A 91 -24.58 6.22 10.38
N ARG A 92 -25.50 6.40 9.43
CA ARG A 92 -26.09 5.32 8.66
C ARG A 92 -25.72 5.47 7.18
N MET A 93 -25.59 4.35 6.47
CA MET A 93 -25.24 4.40 5.05
C MET A 93 -26.36 4.99 4.18
N ASP A 94 -27.61 4.81 4.62
CA ASP A 94 -28.84 5.15 3.94
C ASP A 94 -29.47 6.46 4.44
N GLU A 95 -28.88 7.13 5.43
CA GLU A 95 -29.42 8.40 5.90
C GLU A 95 -29.03 9.56 4.96
N PRO A 96 -29.90 10.57 4.80
CA PRO A 96 -29.53 11.82 4.13
C PRO A 96 -28.30 12.47 4.77
N ILE A 97 -27.38 12.95 3.93
CA ILE A 97 -26.11 13.54 4.39
C ILE A 97 -26.27 14.98 4.92
N ASP A 98 -27.41 15.62 4.67
CA ASP A 98 -27.71 17.02 4.99
C ASP A 98 -27.54 17.35 6.48
N ARG A 99 -27.85 16.41 7.38
CA ARG A 99 -27.58 16.55 8.82
C ARG A 99 -26.10 16.73 9.15
N LEU A 100 -25.22 16.07 8.40
CA LEU A 100 -23.78 16.08 8.64
C LEU A 100 -23.08 17.17 7.83
N ILE A 101 -23.57 17.45 6.62
CA ILE A 101 -23.02 18.46 5.72
C ILE A 101 -24.19 19.27 5.14
N PRO A 102 -24.66 20.33 5.82
CA PRO A 102 -25.81 21.12 5.39
C PRO A 102 -25.65 21.74 3.99
N GLU A 103 -24.44 21.97 3.52
CA GLU A 103 -24.12 22.47 2.16
C GLU A 103 -24.37 21.42 1.06
N LEU A 104 -24.60 20.16 1.45
CA LEU A 104 -25.08 19.09 0.57
C LEU A 104 -26.63 19.06 0.48
N ALA A 105 -27.36 19.83 1.29
CA ALA A 105 -28.82 19.76 1.33
C ALA A 105 -29.47 20.17 -0.01
N ASN A 106 -30.62 19.56 -0.34
CA ASN A 106 -31.43 19.88 -1.52
C ASN A 106 -30.71 19.80 -2.88
N ARG A 107 -29.65 18.98 -3.01
CA ARG A 107 -29.01 18.74 -4.31
C ARG A 107 -29.98 18.01 -5.26
N ARG A 108 -30.14 18.57 -6.46
CA ARG A 108 -30.94 18.00 -7.56
C ARG A 108 -30.10 17.10 -8.44
#